data_AF-A0A849GLB2-F1
#
_entry.id   AF-A0A849GLB2-F1
#
_cell.length_a   1.000
_cell.length_b   1.000
_cell.length_c   1.000
_cell.angle_alpha   90.00
_cell.angle_beta   90.00
_cell.angle_gamma   90.00
#
_symmetry.space_group_name_H-M   'P 1'
#
loop_
_entity.id
_entity.type
_entity.pdbx_description
1 polymer ?
#
loop_
_entity_poly.entity_id
_entity_poly.type
_entity_poly.pdbx_seq_one_letter_code
_entity_poly.pdbx_strand_id
1 'polypeptide(L)'
;AGFYIDATEAPWSTNFRMESYILSDLTDLLFAEFPLDAERQAITGHSMGGHGALTLAAKSPGRFRSVSAFAPICNPTESDWGKKQFGAYLGSVEAGAAHDATCLIRDGKLDAPILIDTGTDDEFGDKLGTAALAEAVTARRMDATIRMQKGYDHSYYFVSTFMADHVAFHAEALWA
;
A
#
# COMPACT_ATOMS: atom_id res chain seq x y z
N ALA A 1 -5.83 -1.35 -14.52
CA ALA A 1 -4.97 -0.95 -13.40
C ALA A 1 -4.56 -2.21 -12.67
N GLY A 2 -3.26 -2.48 -12.50
CA GLY A 2 -2.75 -3.83 -12.19
C GLY A 2 -2.79 -4.25 -10.72
N PHE A 3 -3.37 -3.43 -9.82
CA PHE A 3 -3.56 -3.72 -8.39
C PHE A 3 -2.29 -4.12 -7.61
N TYR A 4 -1.09 -3.93 -8.18
CA TYR A 4 0.20 -4.30 -7.60
C TYR A 4 0.30 -5.78 -7.21
N ILE A 5 -0.28 -6.64 -8.05
CA ILE A 5 -0.22 -8.10 -7.89
C ILE A 5 0.37 -8.75 -9.14
N ASP A 6 0.82 -9.99 -8.98
CA ASP A 6 1.09 -10.90 -10.08
C ASP A 6 -0.17 -11.75 -10.34
N ALA A 7 -0.86 -11.47 -11.44
CA ALA A 7 -2.08 -12.17 -11.81
C ALA A 7 -1.80 -13.64 -12.18
N THR A 8 -2.68 -14.55 -11.76
CA THR A 8 -2.62 -15.98 -12.08
C THR A 8 -3.61 -16.36 -13.20
N GLU A 9 -4.70 -15.60 -13.33
CA GLU A 9 -5.77 -15.91 -14.27
C GLU A 9 -5.55 -15.31 -15.66
N ALA A 10 -5.93 -16.08 -16.69
CA ALA A 10 -5.94 -15.60 -18.07
C ALA A 10 -7.07 -14.57 -18.30
N PRO A 11 -6.88 -13.57 -19.19
CA PRO A 11 -5.69 -13.33 -20.01
C PRO A 11 -4.59 -12.52 -19.28
N TRP A 12 -4.82 -12.15 -18.01
CA TRP A 12 -4.00 -11.17 -17.29
C TRP A 12 -2.62 -11.70 -16.91
N SER A 13 -2.51 -13.00 -16.61
CA SER A 13 -1.28 -13.66 -16.18
C SER A 13 -0.09 -13.53 -17.12
N THR A 14 -0.32 -13.16 -18.39
CA THR A 14 0.76 -12.89 -19.34
C THR A 14 1.51 -11.59 -19.05
N ASN A 15 0.82 -10.53 -18.63
CA ASN A 15 1.39 -9.18 -18.57
C ASN A 15 1.19 -8.46 -17.22
N PHE A 16 0.23 -8.88 -16.41
CA PHE A 16 -0.12 -8.18 -15.16
C PHE A 16 0.75 -8.75 -14.03
N ARG A 17 2.03 -8.40 -14.05
CA ARG A 17 3.06 -8.83 -13.11
C ARG A 17 3.61 -7.67 -12.29
N MET A 18 2.71 -6.87 -11.72
CA MET A 18 3.07 -5.58 -11.13
C MET A 18 3.79 -5.72 -9.78
N GLU A 19 3.57 -6.83 -9.06
CA GLU A 19 4.31 -7.13 -7.84
C GLU A 19 5.77 -7.42 -8.16
N SER A 20 6.02 -8.35 -9.09
CA SER A 20 7.36 -8.66 -9.57
C SER A 20 8.05 -7.45 -10.20
N TYR A 21 7.33 -6.69 -11.03
CA TYR A 21 7.89 -5.52 -11.69
C TYR A 21 8.38 -4.46 -10.68
N ILE A 22 7.60 -4.16 -9.64
CA ILE A 22 7.99 -3.16 -8.64
C ILE A 22 9.09 -3.71 -7.72
N LEU A 23 8.95 -4.93 -7.19
CA LEU A 23 9.90 -5.47 -6.22
C LEU A 23 11.24 -5.89 -6.85
N SER A 24 11.26 -6.26 -8.12
CA SER A 24 12.46 -6.73 -8.81
C SER A 24 12.77 -5.85 -10.01
N ASP A 25 12.16 -6.07 -11.17
CA ASP A 25 12.60 -5.49 -12.44
C ASP A 25 12.92 -3.98 -12.40
N LEU A 26 12.00 -3.15 -11.89
CA LEU A 26 12.19 -1.71 -11.78
C LEU A 26 13.23 -1.37 -10.71
N THR A 27 13.14 -2.00 -9.53
CA THR A 27 14.02 -1.63 -8.41
C THR A 27 15.46 -2.05 -8.66
N ASP A 28 15.68 -3.24 -9.22
CA ASP A 28 17.01 -3.73 -9.58
C ASP A 28 17.65 -2.86 -10.66
N LEU A 29 16.87 -2.42 -11.65
CA LEU A 29 17.32 -1.45 -12.66
C LEU A 29 17.70 -0.11 -12.03
N LEU A 30 16.89 0.41 -11.10
CA LEU A 30 17.18 1.69 -10.43
C LEU A 30 18.49 1.63 -9.64
N PHE A 31 18.76 0.53 -8.92
CA PHE A 31 20.01 0.36 -8.18
C PHE A 31 21.23 0.11 -9.07
N ALA A 32 21.04 -0.42 -10.28
CA ALA A 32 22.11 -0.59 -11.25
C ALA A 32 22.50 0.74 -11.93
N GLU A 33 21.52 1.61 -12.21
CA GLU A 33 21.71 2.80 -13.06
C GLU A 33 21.95 4.10 -12.28
N PHE A 34 21.53 4.16 -11.00
CA PHE A 34 21.59 5.39 -10.20
C PHE A 34 22.39 5.19 -8.91
N PRO A 35 23.03 6.25 -8.38
CA PRO A 35 23.77 6.21 -7.12
C PRO A 35 22.82 6.19 -5.91
N LEU A 36 22.04 5.11 -5.77
CA LEU A 36 21.06 4.89 -4.72
C LEU A 36 21.60 3.91 -3.68
N ASP A 37 21.11 4.01 -2.45
CA ASP A 37 21.45 3.10 -1.37
C ASP A 37 20.42 1.97 -1.26
N ALA A 38 20.83 0.74 -1.58
CA ALA A 38 19.97 -0.43 -1.57
C ALA A 38 19.45 -0.82 -0.18
N GLU A 39 20.14 -0.42 0.89
CA GLU A 39 19.76 -0.76 2.28
C GLU A 39 18.76 0.24 2.88
N ARG A 40 18.47 1.35 2.16
CA ARG A 40 17.62 2.45 2.60
C ARG A 40 16.52 2.70 1.60
N GLN A 41 15.47 1.87 1.68
CA GLN A 41 14.28 1.97 0.85
C GLN A 41 13.06 2.36 1.68
N ALA A 42 12.16 3.13 1.09
CA ALA A 42 10.84 3.44 1.62
C ALA A 42 9.83 3.44 0.47
N ILE A 43 8.55 3.23 0.77
CA ILE A 43 7.50 3.15 -0.26
C ILE A 43 6.26 3.93 0.14
N THR A 44 5.68 4.62 -0.84
CA THR A 44 4.41 5.35 -0.69
C THR A 44 3.51 5.15 -1.90
N GLY A 45 2.24 5.54 -1.77
CA GLY A 45 1.31 5.55 -2.89
C GLY A 45 -0.05 6.15 -2.54
N HIS A 46 -0.87 6.33 -3.56
CA HIS A 46 -2.22 6.89 -3.45
C HIS A 46 -3.27 5.87 -3.90
N SER A 47 -4.35 5.68 -3.13
CA SER A 47 -5.47 4.80 -3.50
C SER A 47 -5.03 3.36 -3.75
N MET A 48 -5.24 2.83 -4.96
CA MET A 48 -4.65 1.56 -5.41
C MET A 48 -3.11 1.54 -5.23
N GLY A 49 -2.42 2.66 -5.42
CA GLY A 49 -1.00 2.80 -5.14
C GLY A 49 -0.65 2.66 -3.66
N GLY A 50 -1.51 3.18 -2.79
CA GLY A 50 -1.36 3.04 -1.34
C GLY A 50 -1.57 1.60 -0.88
N HIS A 51 -2.53 0.90 -1.49
CA HIS A 51 -2.68 -0.55 -1.36
C HIS A 51 -1.41 -1.30 -1.75
N GLY A 52 -0.83 -0.96 -2.91
CA GLY A 52 0.44 -1.53 -3.36
C GLY A 52 1.56 -1.28 -2.36
N ALA A 53 1.74 -0.04 -1.91
CA ALA A 53 2.78 0.31 -0.95
C ALA A 53 2.71 -0.54 0.33
N LEU A 54 1.51 -0.67 0.93
CA LEU A 54 1.30 -1.45 2.15
C LEU A 54 1.54 -2.95 1.94
N THR A 55 1.01 -3.52 0.86
CA THR A 55 1.09 -4.97 0.59
C THR A 55 2.49 -5.39 0.17
N LEU A 56 3.17 -4.60 -0.68
CA LEU A 56 4.55 -4.86 -1.09
C LEU A 56 5.52 -4.74 0.07
N ALA A 57 5.31 -3.79 0.99
CA ALA A 57 6.08 -3.69 2.22
C ALA A 57 5.90 -4.92 3.12
N ALA A 58 4.66 -5.39 3.29
CA ALA A 58 4.36 -6.59 4.08
C ALA A 58 4.96 -7.88 3.45
N LYS A 59 5.09 -7.92 2.13
CA LYS A 59 5.68 -9.04 1.39
C LYS A 59 7.21 -8.99 1.31
N SER A 60 7.81 -7.88 1.73
CA SER A 60 9.26 -7.70 1.73
C SER A 60 9.78 -7.35 3.14
N PRO A 61 9.64 -8.25 4.14
CA PRO A 61 10.05 -7.96 5.51
C PRO A 61 11.51 -7.49 5.58
N GLY A 62 11.74 -6.37 6.27
CA GLY A 62 13.07 -5.77 6.45
C GLY A 62 13.58 -4.92 5.28
N ARG A 63 12.90 -4.92 4.12
CA ARG A 63 13.34 -4.14 2.95
C ARG A 63 13.04 -2.65 3.09
N PHE A 64 11.82 -2.31 3.49
CA PHE A 64 11.38 -0.92 3.57
C PHE A 64 11.47 -0.42 5.01
N ARG A 65 12.19 0.69 5.21
CA ARG A 65 12.37 1.36 6.51
C ARG A 65 11.10 2.03 7.01
N SER A 66 10.20 2.41 6.10
CA SER A 66 8.90 2.99 6.39
C SER A 66 7.96 2.82 5.21
N VAL A 67 6.66 2.85 5.48
CA VAL A 67 5.60 2.83 4.48
C VAL A 67 4.58 3.92 4.76
N SER A 68 4.13 4.62 3.73
CA SER A 68 3.04 5.59 3.87
C SER A 68 2.02 5.46 2.75
N ALA A 69 0.82 5.99 2.94
CA ALA A 69 -0.15 6.06 1.85
C ALA A 69 -1.20 7.15 2.02
N PHE A 70 -1.69 7.66 0.88
CA PHE A 70 -2.82 8.57 0.79
C PHE A 70 -4.06 7.79 0.35
N ALA A 71 -5.15 7.90 1.11
CA ALA A 71 -6.42 7.23 0.88
C ALA A 71 -6.30 5.77 0.38
N PRO A 72 -5.49 4.91 1.03
CA PRO A 72 -5.21 3.56 0.53
C PRO A 72 -6.46 2.66 0.51
N ILE A 73 -6.49 1.71 -0.43
CA ILE A 73 -7.41 0.57 -0.37
C ILE A 73 -6.83 -0.48 0.61
N CYS A 74 -7.21 -0.37 1.88
CA CYS A 74 -6.68 -1.13 2.99
C CYS A 74 -7.25 -2.54 3.15
N ASN A 75 -8.54 -2.73 2.88
CA ASN A 75 -9.24 -4.00 3.06
C ASN A 75 -10.00 -4.42 1.78
N PRO A 76 -9.29 -4.62 0.65
CA PRO A 76 -9.90 -4.95 -0.63
C PRO A 76 -10.70 -6.26 -0.61
N THR A 77 -10.40 -7.23 0.26
CA THR A 77 -11.20 -8.47 0.36
C THR A 77 -12.64 -8.22 0.82
N GLU A 78 -12.87 -7.12 1.55
CA GLU A 78 -14.20 -6.72 2.03
C GLU A 78 -14.86 -5.62 1.16
N SER A 79 -14.15 -5.10 0.15
CA SER A 79 -14.59 -4.00 -0.72
C SER A 79 -14.97 -4.50 -2.13
N ASP A 80 -16.01 -3.92 -2.73
CA ASP A 80 -16.44 -4.27 -4.10
C ASP A 80 -15.34 -4.06 -5.14
N TRP A 81 -14.47 -3.06 -4.93
CA TRP A 81 -13.31 -2.84 -5.79
C TRP A 81 -12.35 -4.03 -5.75
N GLY A 82 -11.97 -4.47 -4.55
CA GLY A 82 -11.03 -5.57 -4.41
C GLY A 82 -11.64 -6.92 -4.79
N LYS A 83 -12.88 -7.21 -4.38
CA LYS A 83 -13.60 -8.44 -4.76
C LYS A 83 -13.63 -8.64 -6.27
N LYS A 84 -13.90 -7.57 -7.04
CA LYS A 84 -13.87 -7.60 -8.50
C LYS A 84 -12.47 -7.87 -9.06
N GLN A 85 -11.45 -7.16 -8.58
CA GLN A 85 -10.09 -7.33 -9.12
C GLN A 85 -9.48 -8.68 -8.74
N PHE A 86 -9.65 -9.14 -7.50
CA PHE A 86 -9.17 -10.44 -7.06
C PHE A 86 -9.86 -11.60 -7.78
N GLY A 87 -11.18 -11.53 -7.98
CA GLY A 87 -11.89 -12.51 -8.81
C GLY A 87 -11.35 -12.56 -10.25
N ALA A 88 -11.04 -11.40 -10.84
CA ALA A 88 -10.54 -11.33 -12.22
C ALA A 88 -9.08 -11.76 -12.38
N TYR A 89 -8.21 -11.43 -11.43
CA TYR A 89 -6.76 -11.62 -11.56
C TYR A 89 -6.23 -12.85 -10.83
N LEU A 90 -6.89 -13.27 -9.74
CA LEU A 90 -6.47 -14.36 -8.86
C LEU A 90 -7.50 -15.50 -8.79
N GLY A 91 -8.64 -15.37 -9.48
CA GLY A 91 -9.70 -16.38 -9.57
C GLY A 91 -10.66 -16.41 -8.37
N SER A 92 -10.29 -15.84 -7.23
CA SER A 92 -11.15 -15.78 -6.05
C SER A 92 -10.77 -14.64 -5.10
N VAL A 93 -11.69 -14.27 -4.19
CA VAL A 93 -11.44 -13.26 -3.15
C VAL A 93 -10.50 -13.80 -2.07
N GLU A 94 -10.62 -15.09 -1.76
CA GLU A 94 -9.81 -15.80 -0.77
C GLU A 94 -8.33 -15.79 -1.16
N ALA A 95 -8.02 -15.97 -2.44
CA ALA A 95 -6.66 -15.82 -2.97
C ALA A 95 -6.12 -14.39 -2.78
N GLY A 96 -7.01 -13.38 -2.80
CA GLY A 96 -6.70 -11.98 -2.58
C GLY A 96 -6.29 -11.62 -1.14
N ALA A 97 -6.53 -12.48 -0.14
CA ALA A 97 -6.14 -12.20 1.25
C ALA A 97 -4.61 -12.02 1.41
N ALA A 98 -3.82 -12.69 0.57
CA ALA A 98 -2.36 -12.50 0.52
C ALA A 98 -1.93 -11.13 -0.06
N HIS A 99 -2.87 -10.36 -0.58
CA HIS A 99 -2.70 -9.03 -1.14
C HIS A 99 -3.62 -8.02 -0.43
N ASP A 100 -4.04 -8.27 0.80
CA ASP A 100 -4.88 -7.35 1.58
C ASP A 100 -4.09 -6.84 2.78
N ALA A 101 -3.83 -5.53 2.84
CA ALA A 101 -3.00 -4.94 3.89
C ALA A 101 -3.55 -5.20 5.30
N THR A 102 -4.88 -5.18 5.46
CA THR A 102 -5.53 -5.45 6.76
C THR A 102 -5.32 -6.90 7.17
N CYS A 103 -5.48 -7.86 6.24
CA CYS A 103 -5.19 -9.27 6.48
C CYS A 103 -3.70 -9.49 6.82
N LEU A 104 -2.79 -8.91 6.03
CA LEU A 104 -1.35 -9.05 6.19
C LEU A 104 -0.85 -8.49 7.54
N ILE A 105 -1.41 -7.36 7.99
CA ILE A 105 -1.10 -6.80 9.31
C ILE A 105 -1.60 -7.71 10.43
N ARG A 106 -2.83 -8.24 10.34
CA ARG A 106 -3.37 -9.19 11.32
C ARG A 106 -2.49 -10.44 11.45
N ASP A 107 -1.93 -10.91 10.34
CA ASP A 107 -0.97 -12.01 10.27
C ASP A 107 0.44 -11.65 10.77
N GLY A 108 0.70 -10.38 11.08
CA GLY A 108 2.01 -9.91 11.56
C GLY A 108 3.08 -9.84 10.48
N LYS A 109 2.71 -9.66 9.21
CA LYS A 109 3.65 -9.62 8.06
C LYS A 109 4.25 -8.24 7.80
N LEU A 110 3.71 -7.19 8.41
CA LEU A 110 4.23 -5.82 8.31
C LEU A 110 4.68 -5.34 9.68
N ASP A 111 5.90 -4.82 9.75
CA ASP A 111 6.54 -4.33 10.99
C ASP A 111 7.29 -3.00 10.79
N ALA A 112 7.06 -2.32 9.67
CA ALA A 112 7.61 -0.99 9.41
C ALA A 112 6.68 0.11 9.96
N PRO A 113 7.21 1.27 10.38
CA PRO A 113 6.40 2.45 10.70
C PRO A 113 5.45 2.81 9.56
N ILE A 114 4.21 3.17 9.91
CA ILE A 114 3.13 3.48 8.95
C ILE A 114 2.64 4.92 9.12
N LEU A 115 2.51 5.66 8.01
CA LEU A 115 1.76 6.93 7.95
C LEU A 115 0.64 6.87 6.92
N ILE A 116 -0.61 7.03 7.35
CA ILE A 116 -1.78 7.09 6.48
C ILE A 116 -2.47 8.44 6.62
N ASP A 117 -2.83 9.04 5.48
CA ASP A 117 -3.76 10.16 5.41
C ASP A 117 -5.00 9.76 4.60
N THR A 118 -6.18 10.08 5.10
CA THR A 118 -7.46 9.86 4.38
C THR A 118 -8.35 11.09 4.54
N GLY A 119 -8.85 11.64 3.43
CA GLY A 119 -9.82 12.73 3.44
C GLY A 119 -11.15 12.31 4.05
N THR A 120 -11.81 13.17 4.83
CA THR A 120 -13.14 12.86 5.39
C THR A 120 -14.28 12.98 4.38
N ASP A 121 -14.04 13.72 3.30
CA ASP A 121 -15.02 13.99 2.24
C ASP A 121 -14.66 13.21 0.96
N ASP A 122 -13.76 12.22 1.08
CA ASP A 122 -13.37 11.28 0.04
C ASP A 122 -14.58 10.46 -0.41
N GLU A 123 -14.94 10.59 -1.69
CA GLU A 123 -16.11 9.94 -2.29
C GLU A 123 -16.01 8.40 -2.35
N PHE A 124 -14.83 7.84 -2.09
CA PHE A 124 -14.55 6.42 -2.07
C PHE A 124 -14.31 5.87 -0.66
N GLY A 125 -14.50 6.67 0.39
CA GLY A 125 -14.17 6.30 1.78
C GLY A 125 -14.75 4.95 2.23
N ASP A 126 -15.95 4.58 1.75
CA ASP A 126 -16.60 3.29 2.02
C ASP A 126 -15.88 2.09 1.38
N LYS A 127 -15.06 2.32 0.36
CA LYS A 127 -14.32 1.30 -0.41
C LYS A 127 -12.88 1.13 0.06
N LEU A 128 -12.37 2.08 0.84
CA LEU A 128 -10.98 2.11 1.29
C LEU A 128 -10.72 1.15 2.43
N GLY A 129 -11.63 1.05 3.42
CA GLY A 129 -11.43 0.19 4.59
C GLY A 129 -10.45 0.75 5.62
N THR A 130 -10.29 2.08 5.70
CA THR A 130 -9.40 2.77 6.66
C THR A 130 -9.66 2.36 8.11
N ALA A 131 -10.93 2.19 8.51
CA ALA A 131 -11.29 1.75 9.86
C ALA A 131 -10.79 0.34 10.18
N ALA A 132 -10.92 -0.60 9.24
CA ALA A 132 -10.46 -1.97 9.42
C ALA A 132 -8.92 -2.05 9.56
N LEU A 133 -8.19 -1.20 8.80
CA LEU A 133 -6.74 -1.05 8.97
C LEU A 133 -6.40 -0.52 10.37
N ALA A 134 -7.09 0.54 10.81
CA ALA A 134 -6.88 1.15 12.12
C ALA A 134 -7.08 0.15 13.27
N GLU A 135 -8.11 -0.69 13.19
CA GLU A 135 -8.33 -1.79 14.13
C GLU A 135 -7.18 -2.80 14.10
N ALA A 136 -6.71 -3.19 12.91
CA ALA A 136 -5.63 -4.16 12.75
C ALA A 136 -4.29 -3.65 13.32
N VAL A 137 -3.89 -2.41 13.02
CA VAL A 137 -2.66 -1.82 13.56
C VAL A 137 -2.73 -1.65 15.08
N THR A 138 -3.91 -1.28 15.61
CA THR A 138 -4.13 -1.14 17.05
C THR A 138 -4.02 -2.49 17.75
N ALA A 139 -4.67 -3.53 17.22
CA ALA A 139 -4.62 -4.88 17.77
C ALA A 139 -3.19 -5.46 17.79
N ARG A 140 -2.38 -5.10 16.79
CA ARG A 140 -0.97 -5.50 16.67
C ARG A 140 0.00 -4.58 17.41
N ARG A 141 -0.46 -3.43 17.91
CA ARG A 141 0.34 -2.40 18.59
C ARG A 141 1.51 -1.90 17.72
N MET A 142 1.25 -1.70 16.43
CA MET A 142 2.25 -1.21 15.49
C MET A 142 2.52 0.28 15.69
N ASP A 143 3.73 0.70 15.31
CA ASP A 143 4.05 2.12 15.12
C ASP A 143 3.33 2.64 13.88
N ALA A 144 2.16 3.26 14.08
CA ALA A 144 1.31 3.71 13.00
C ALA A 144 0.62 5.03 13.35
N THR A 145 0.67 5.99 12.43
CA THR A 145 -0.10 7.23 12.47
C THR A 145 -1.14 7.22 11.35
N ILE A 146 -2.43 7.26 11.71
CA ILE A 146 -3.55 7.33 10.75
C ILE A 146 -4.30 8.64 10.99
N ARG A 147 -4.31 9.51 9.98
CA ARG A 147 -4.87 10.87 10.05
C ARG A 147 -6.11 10.98 9.16
N MET A 148 -7.20 11.47 9.74
CA MET A 148 -8.42 11.81 9.02
C MET A 148 -8.44 13.31 8.74
N GLN A 149 -8.33 13.68 7.47
CA GLN A 149 -8.16 15.07 7.03
C GLN A 149 -9.51 15.70 6.67
N LYS A 150 -10.01 16.57 7.57
CA LYS A 150 -11.34 17.16 7.48
C LYS A 150 -11.52 17.98 6.19
N GLY A 151 -12.56 17.67 5.42
CA GLY A 151 -12.94 18.42 4.22
C GLY A 151 -12.10 18.12 2.97
N TYR A 152 -11.17 17.17 3.07
CA TYR A 152 -10.35 16.74 1.93
C TYR A 152 -11.00 15.56 1.20
N ASP A 153 -10.81 15.53 -0.11
CA ASP A 153 -11.34 14.53 -1.06
C ASP A 153 -10.25 13.51 -1.48
N HIS A 154 -10.52 12.73 -2.54
CA HIS A 154 -9.59 11.75 -3.10
C HIS A 154 -8.58 12.34 -4.11
N SER A 155 -8.54 13.66 -4.29
CA SER A 155 -7.83 14.28 -5.40
C SER A 155 -6.35 14.52 -5.10
N TYR A 156 -5.60 14.96 -6.13
CA TYR A 156 -4.23 15.41 -5.92
C TYR A 156 -4.13 16.75 -5.16
N TYR A 157 -5.22 17.50 -4.95
CA TYR A 157 -5.21 18.64 -4.02
C TYR A 157 -5.03 18.16 -2.58
N PHE A 158 -5.71 17.08 -2.21
CA PHE A 158 -5.49 16.38 -0.94
C PHE A 158 -4.05 15.85 -0.84
N VAL A 159 -3.59 15.07 -1.82
CA VAL A 159 -2.23 14.50 -1.81
C VAL A 159 -1.16 15.59 -1.71
N SER A 160 -1.24 16.64 -2.52
CA SER A 160 -0.24 17.70 -2.54
C SER A 160 -0.18 18.51 -1.23
N THR A 161 -1.31 18.64 -0.52
CA THR A 161 -1.35 19.34 0.78
C THR A 161 -0.48 18.65 1.82
N PHE A 162 -0.49 17.31 1.86
CA PHE A 162 0.17 16.53 2.91
C PHE A 162 1.44 15.80 2.45
N MET A 163 1.83 15.94 1.17
CA MET A 163 3.03 15.29 0.62
C MET A 163 4.32 15.65 1.38
N ALA A 164 4.45 16.89 1.84
CA ALA A 164 5.63 17.31 2.61
C ALA A 164 5.81 16.48 3.89
N ASP A 165 4.71 16.16 4.59
CA ASP A 165 4.75 15.34 5.80
C ASP A 165 5.19 13.91 5.49
N HIS A 166 4.71 13.32 4.39
CA HIS A 166 5.09 11.97 3.98
C HIS A 166 6.56 11.90 3.57
N VAL A 167 7.07 12.92 2.87
CA VAL A 167 8.50 13.00 2.54
C VAL A 167 9.34 13.11 3.82
N ALA A 168 8.93 13.95 4.78
CA ALA A 168 9.64 14.09 6.05
C ALA A 168 9.64 12.78 6.88
N PHE A 169 8.49 12.12 6.98
CA PHE A 169 8.33 10.82 7.62
C PHE A 169 9.26 9.76 7.03
N HIS A 170 9.32 9.65 5.71
CA HIS A 170 10.22 8.72 5.05
C HIS A 170 11.69 9.11 5.25
N ALA A 171 12.02 10.39 5.16
CA ALA A 171 13.39 10.86 5.38
C ALA A 171 13.87 10.49 6.78
N GLU A 172 13.07 10.71 7.83
CA GLU A 172 13.42 10.35 9.21
C GLU A 172 13.72 8.84 9.33
N ALA A 173 12.83 7.98 8.83
CA ALA A 173 13.01 6.54 8.88
C ALA A 173 14.21 6.02 8.05
N LEU A 174 14.56 6.71 6.96
CA LEU A 174 15.72 6.35 6.13
C LEU A 174 17.06 6.70 6.78
N TRP A 175 17.08 7.59 7.78
CA TRP A 175 18.29 8.02 8.49
C TRP A 175 18.42 7.45 9.91
N ALA A 176 17.39 6.77 10.40
CA ALA A 176 17.35 6.14 11.72
C ALA A 176 18.25 4.90 11.86
#